data_AF-A0A0F9MB21-F1
#
_entry.id   AF-A0A0F9MB21-F1
#
_cell.length_a   1.000
_cell.length_b   1.000
_cell.length_c   1.000
_cell.angle_alpha   90.00
_cell.angle_beta   90.00
_cell.angle_gamma   90.00
#
_symmetry.space_group_name_H-M   'P 1'
#
loop_
_entity.id
_entity.type
_entity.pdbx_description
1 polymer ?
#
loop_
_entity_poly.entity_id
_entity_poly.type
_entity_poly.pdbx_seq_one_letter_code
_entity_poly.pdbx_strand_id
1 'polypeptide(L)'
;MSTSPTAFAPENKGLPIEPFIRQIKAQEIIKEINEPVIQTEELLEASKKVSDYTLCSCVAYARSISPFQPPIMPYARDMLVNQTEPKIGAWVKLREGNLGHLGIVIQITEDLVRIDEANFEPCKRQRRVLERDDPIIIGYYWE
;
A
#
# COMPACT_ATOMS: atom_id res chain seq x y z
N MET A 1 53.16 35.76 15.07
CA MET A 1 53.10 34.44 15.72
C MET A 1 52.37 33.52 14.75
N SER A 2 53.13 32.90 13.84
CA SER A 2 53.56 31.49 13.90
C SER A 2 52.41 30.53 13.61
N THR A 3 52.29 30.21 12.33
CA THR A 3 51.53 29.09 11.75
C THR A 3 52.17 27.76 12.15
N SER A 4 51.37 26.81 12.64
CA SER A 4 51.76 25.39 12.67
C SER A 4 50.72 24.58 11.91
N PRO A 5 51.07 24.02 10.73
CA PRO A 5 50.25 23.04 10.04
C PRO A 5 50.63 21.64 10.52
N THR A 6 49.66 20.89 11.06
CA THR A 6 49.86 19.46 11.34
C THR A 6 49.47 18.65 10.12
N ALA A 7 50.48 18.13 9.44
CA ALA A 7 50.36 17.09 8.41
C ALA A 7 50.45 15.71 9.05
N PHE A 8 49.59 14.76 8.67
CA PHE A 8 49.73 13.28 8.73
C PHE A 8 48.38 12.70 8.27
N ALA A 9 48.19 11.63 7.51
CA ALA A 9 48.91 10.86 6.50
C ALA A 9 47.80 9.99 5.82
N PRO A 10 47.87 9.64 4.53
CA PRO A 10 46.81 8.84 3.91
C PRO A 10 47.00 7.34 4.24
N GLU A 11 46.06 6.77 4.98
CA GLU A 11 45.94 5.30 5.10
C GLU A 11 45.29 4.74 3.84
N ASN A 12 46.08 3.96 3.11
CA ASN A 12 45.66 3.23 1.94
C ASN A 12 45.71 1.74 2.28
N LYS A 13 44.56 1.12 2.57
CA LYS A 13 44.46 -0.34 2.76
C LYS A 13 43.16 -0.90 2.20
N GLY A 14 43.29 -1.56 1.05
CA GLY A 14 42.54 -2.76 0.67
C GLY A 14 41.12 -2.55 0.17
N LEU A 15 40.96 -2.43 -1.15
CA LEU A 15 39.68 -2.72 -1.81
C LEU A 15 39.38 -4.22 -1.67
N PRO A 16 38.24 -4.63 -1.09
CA PRO A 16 37.83 -6.03 -1.05
C PRO A 16 37.40 -6.49 -2.45
N ILE A 17 38.08 -7.51 -2.98
CA ILE A 17 37.89 -8.10 -4.31
C ILE A 17 36.72 -9.11 -4.32
N GLU A 18 35.62 -8.82 -3.62
CA GLU A 18 34.48 -9.75 -3.50
C GLU A 18 33.15 -9.35 -4.19
N PRO A 19 33.09 -8.66 -5.35
CA PRO A 19 31.81 -8.57 -6.07
C PRO A 19 31.58 -9.67 -7.11
N PHE A 20 32.58 -10.46 -7.52
CA PHE A 20 32.46 -11.23 -8.77
C PHE A 20 31.81 -12.61 -8.65
N ILE A 21 31.86 -13.28 -7.49
CA ILE A 21 31.31 -14.64 -7.34
C ILE A 21 29.78 -14.65 -7.14
N ARG A 22 29.17 -13.52 -6.75
CA ARG A 22 27.70 -13.44 -6.59
C ARG A 22 26.92 -13.33 -7.91
N GLN A 23 27.54 -12.88 -9.00
CA GLN A 23 26.81 -12.66 -10.26
C GLN A 23 26.50 -13.95 -11.03
N ILE A 24 27.32 -15.00 -10.91
CA ILE A 24 27.14 -16.22 -11.71
C ILE A 24 25.97 -17.06 -11.18
N LYS A 25 25.74 -17.10 -9.86
CA LYS A 25 24.61 -17.85 -9.28
C LYS A 25 23.23 -17.21 -9.51
N ALA A 26 23.16 -15.93 -9.88
CA ALA A 26 21.88 -15.26 -10.13
C ALA A 26 21.32 -15.56 -11.53
N GLN A 27 22.17 -15.88 -12.51
CA GLN A 27 21.73 -16.07 -13.88
C GLN A 27 21.14 -17.47 -14.14
N GLU A 28 21.54 -18.49 -13.38
CA GLU A 28 20.98 -19.84 -13.53
C GLU A 28 19.58 -20.00 -12.92
N ILE A 29 19.22 -19.18 -11.91
CA ILE A 29 17.89 -19.19 -11.28
C ILE A 29 16.82 -18.53 -12.18
N ILE A 30 17.20 -17.60 -13.06
CA ILE A 30 16.25 -16.85 -13.91
C ILE A 30 15.68 -17.70 -15.06
N LYS A 31 16.33 -18.82 -15.42
CA LYS A 31 15.85 -19.67 -16.53
C LYS A 31 14.62 -20.53 -16.19
N GLU A 32 14.29 -20.70 -14.91
CA GLU A 32 13.18 -21.56 -14.46
C GLU A 32 11.82 -20.83 -14.38
N ILE A 33 11.77 -19.51 -14.58
CA ILE A 33 10.56 -18.69 -14.36
C ILE A 33 9.83 -18.32 -15.67
N ASN A 34 10.27 -18.86 -16.81
CA ASN A 34 9.74 -18.53 -18.13
C ASN A 34 8.82 -19.61 -18.73
N GLU A 35 8.37 -20.58 -17.93
CA GLU A 35 7.27 -21.42 -18.38
C GLU A 35 5.98 -20.59 -18.39
N PRO A 36 5.27 -20.51 -19.54
CA PRO A 36 3.98 -19.86 -19.56
C PRO A 36 3.04 -20.68 -18.69
N VAL A 37 2.73 -20.17 -17.50
CA VAL A 37 1.69 -20.74 -16.64
C VAL A 37 0.39 -20.66 -17.44
N ILE A 38 -0.03 -21.79 -18.00
CA ILE A 38 -1.31 -21.93 -18.69
C ILE A 38 -2.38 -21.75 -17.62
N GLN A 39 -2.89 -20.52 -17.47
CA GLN A 39 -4.01 -20.23 -16.59
C GLN A 39 -5.25 -20.87 -17.20
N THR A 40 -5.76 -21.91 -16.54
CA THR A 40 -6.99 -22.58 -16.96
C THR A 40 -8.18 -21.64 -16.82
N GLU A 41 -9.22 -21.83 -17.65
CA GLU A 41 -10.46 -21.05 -17.57
C GLU A 41 -11.07 -21.11 -16.16
N GLU A 42 -10.95 -22.24 -15.48
CA GLU A 42 -11.37 -22.45 -14.09
C GLU A 42 -10.65 -21.52 -13.08
N LEU A 43 -9.35 -21.30 -13.25
CA LEU A 43 -8.58 -20.35 -12.43
C LEU A 43 -8.98 -18.90 -12.71
N LEU A 44 -9.26 -18.58 -13.98
CA LEU A 44 -9.77 -17.27 -14.39
C LEU A 44 -11.16 -17.00 -13.81
N GLU A 45 -12.03 -18.01 -13.82
CA GLU A 45 -13.39 -17.91 -13.29
C GLU A 45 -13.41 -17.85 -11.75
N ALA A 46 -12.52 -18.62 -11.09
CA ALA A 46 -12.30 -18.52 -9.66
C ALA A 46 -11.72 -17.16 -9.27
N SER A 47 -10.73 -16.64 -10.01
CA SER A 47 -10.17 -15.29 -9.83
C SER A 47 -11.25 -14.22 -9.97
N LYS A 48 -12.12 -14.34 -10.98
CA LYS A 48 -13.23 -13.42 -11.22
C LYS A 48 -14.27 -13.47 -10.09
N LYS A 49 -14.65 -14.66 -9.62
CA LYS A 49 -15.55 -14.81 -8.46
C LYS A 49 -14.96 -14.25 -7.17
N VAL A 50 -13.67 -14.44 -6.93
CA VAL A 50 -12.99 -13.84 -5.77
C VAL A 50 -13.03 -12.32 -5.85
N SER A 51 -12.94 -11.74 -7.06
CA SER A 51 -13.05 -10.29 -7.24
C SER A 51 -14.42 -9.73 -6.85
N ASP A 52 -15.53 -10.43 -7.16
CA ASP A 52 -16.88 -9.92 -6.89
C ASP A 52 -17.21 -9.87 -5.40
N TYR A 53 -16.82 -10.89 -4.61
CA TYR A 53 -17.07 -10.90 -3.17
C TYR A 53 -16.33 -9.79 -2.43
N THR A 54 -15.13 -9.43 -2.88
CA THR A 54 -14.37 -8.33 -2.26
C THR A 54 -15.10 -7.00 -2.40
N LEU A 55 -15.82 -6.78 -3.51
CA LEU A 55 -16.55 -5.53 -3.74
C LEU A 55 -17.80 -5.37 -2.87
N CYS A 56 -18.33 -6.47 -2.32
CA CYS A 56 -19.48 -6.45 -1.42
C CYS A 56 -19.13 -6.11 0.04
N SER A 57 -17.86 -5.82 0.34
CA SER A 57 -17.41 -5.41 1.67
C SER A 57 -16.32 -4.36 1.57
N CYS A 58 -16.59 -3.15 2.07
CA CYS A 58 -15.61 -2.06 2.10
C CYS A 58 -14.33 -2.47 2.86
N VAL A 59 -14.46 -3.26 3.94
CA VAL A 59 -13.32 -3.76 4.73
C VAL A 59 -12.49 -4.76 3.93
N ALA A 60 -13.14 -5.72 3.27
CA ALA A 60 -12.44 -6.74 2.49
C ALA A 60 -11.75 -6.13 1.27
N TYR A 61 -12.42 -5.21 0.59
CA TYR A 61 -11.86 -4.45 -0.53
C TYR A 61 -10.66 -3.61 -0.10
N ALA A 62 -10.80 -2.77 0.92
CA ALA A 62 -9.71 -1.94 1.40
C ALA A 62 -8.49 -2.77 1.80
N ARG A 63 -8.71 -3.93 2.44
CA ARG A 63 -7.66 -4.89 2.79
C ARG A 63 -6.95 -5.49 1.58
N SER A 64 -7.66 -5.76 0.49
CA SER A 64 -7.08 -6.39 -0.70
C SER A 64 -6.20 -5.46 -1.52
N ILE A 65 -6.40 -4.13 -1.42
CA ILE A 65 -5.67 -3.16 -2.23
C ILE A 65 -4.70 -2.27 -1.43
N SER A 66 -4.88 -2.13 -0.11
CA SER A 66 -4.03 -1.24 0.68
C SER A 66 -2.68 -1.88 0.99
N PRO A 67 -1.57 -1.12 0.87
CA PRO A 67 -0.27 -1.58 1.38
C PRO A 67 -0.21 -1.56 2.92
N PHE A 68 -1.11 -0.84 3.59
CA PHE A 68 -1.18 -0.79 5.05
C PHE A 68 -2.23 -1.78 5.55
N GLN A 69 -1.91 -2.50 6.62
CA GLN A 69 -2.71 -3.63 7.09
C GLN A 69 -3.12 -3.43 8.55
N PRO A 70 -4.21 -2.69 8.82
CA PRO A 70 -4.73 -2.55 10.16
C PRO A 70 -5.13 -3.91 10.74
N PRO A 71 -5.20 -4.04 12.08
CA PRO A 71 -5.71 -5.23 12.74
C PRO A 71 -7.05 -5.72 12.14
N ILE A 72 -7.29 -7.02 12.25
CA ILE A 72 -8.53 -7.62 11.75
C ILE A 72 -9.72 -7.05 12.53
N MET A 73 -10.69 -6.52 11.80
CA MET A 73 -11.91 -5.92 12.33
C MET A 73 -13.13 -6.45 11.56
N PRO A 74 -14.25 -6.72 12.24
CA PRO A 74 -15.46 -7.22 11.59
C PRO A 74 -16.23 -6.12 10.86
N TYR A 75 -16.17 -4.87 11.36
CA TYR A 75 -16.93 -3.74 10.84
C TYR A 75 -16.06 -2.52 10.59
N ALA A 76 -16.47 -1.70 9.62
CA ALA A 76 -15.77 -0.46 9.25
C ALA A 76 -15.68 0.56 10.40
N ARG A 77 -16.74 0.66 11.21
CA ARG A 77 -16.80 1.54 12.39
C ARG A 77 -15.76 1.19 13.46
N ASP A 78 -15.24 -0.04 13.46
CA ASP A 78 -14.26 -0.51 14.45
C ASP A 78 -12.82 -0.22 14.00
N MET A 79 -12.61 0.30 12.78
CA MET A 79 -11.29 0.69 12.33
C MET A 79 -10.66 1.71 13.27
N LEU A 80 -9.44 1.41 13.74
CA LEU A 80 -8.62 2.33 14.49
C LEU A 80 -8.20 3.49 13.60
N VAL A 81 -8.21 4.70 14.16
CA VAL A 81 -7.67 5.90 13.53
C VAL A 81 -6.42 6.29 14.31
N ASN A 82 -5.27 6.26 13.66
CA ASN A 82 -3.99 6.64 14.27
C ASN A 82 -3.39 7.91 13.64
N GLN A 83 -3.98 8.41 12.56
CA GLN A 83 -3.49 9.57 11.82
C GLN A 83 -4.62 10.53 11.48
N THR A 84 -4.35 11.82 11.56
CA THR A 84 -5.26 12.88 11.10
C THR A 84 -4.96 13.32 9.67
N GLU A 85 -3.76 13.04 9.17
CA GLU A 85 -3.34 13.42 7.81
C GLU A 85 -3.46 12.27 6.81
N PRO A 86 -3.92 12.53 5.58
CA PRO A 86 -4.01 11.51 4.54
C PRO A 86 -2.62 11.11 4.02
N LYS A 87 -2.49 9.84 3.60
CA LYS A 87 -1.32 9.30 2.89
C LYS A 87 -1.82 8.39 1.76
N ILE A 88 -1.18 8.41 0.59
CA ILE A 88 -1.58 7.53 -0.52
C ILE A 88 -1.44 6.07 -0.08
N GLY A 89 -2.48 5.29 -0.33
CA GLY A 89 -2.64 3.91 0.12
C GLY A 89 -3.26 3.77 1.50
N ALA A 90 -3.36 4.85 2.29
CA ALA A 90 -3.96 4.82 3.63
C ALA A 90 -5.43 4.46 3.57
N TRP A 91 -5.88 3.85 4.66
CA TRP A 91 -7.30 3.68 4.92
C TRP A 91 -7.88 5.02 5.37
N VAL A 92 -9.07 5.35 4.88
CA VAL A 92 -9.86 6.48 5.37
C VAL A 92 -11.14 5.95 6.01
N LYS A 93 -11.46 6.44 7.20
CA LYS A 93 -12.70 6.10 7.92
C LYS A 93 -13.72 7.20 7.72
N LEU A 94 -14.90 6.81 7.28
CA LEU A 94 -15.98 7.71 6.94
C LEU A 94 -17.18 7.51 7.86
N ARG A 95 -17.85 8.61 8.21
CA ARG A 95 -19.06 8.66 9.04
C ARG A 95 -20.30 8.38 8.18
N GLU A 96 -20.39 7.15 7.67
CA GLU A 96 -21.48 6.74 6.77
C GLU A 96 -22.08 5.40 7.20
N GLY A 97 -23.40 5.37 7.35
CA GLY A 97 -24.14 4.18 7.76
C GLY A 97 -23.85 3.71 9.20
N ASN A 98 -24.65 2.75 9.67
CA ASN A 98 -24.55 2.26 11.06
C ASN A 98 -23.33 1.35 11.31
N LEU A 99 -22.77 0.77 10.25
CA LEU A 99 -21.59 -0.10 10.30
C LEU A 99 -20.29 0.66 9.99
N GLY A 100 -20.36 1.96 9.69
CA GLY A 100 -19.26 2.76 9.17
C GLY A 100 -18.97 2.47 7.69
N HIS A 101 -18.10 3.28 7.10
CA HIS A 101 -17.60 3.06 5.75
C HIS A 101 -16.11 3.33 5.66
N LEU A 102 -15.42 2.61 4.77
CA LEU A 102 -13.98 2.70 4.57
C LEU A 102 -13.69 2.86 3.08
N GLY A 103 -12.69 3.68 2.79
CA GLY A 103 -12.08 3.79 1.47
C GLY A 103 -10.56 3.76 1.57
N ILE A 104 -9.90 3.78 0.42
CA ILE A 104 -8.44 3.89 0.31
C ILE A 104 -8.09 5.18 -0.40
N VAL A 105 -7.16 5.95 0.18
CA VAL A 105 -6.68 7.19 -0.41
C VAL A 105 -5.83 6.88 -1.65
N ILE A 106 -6.23 7.38 -2.81
CA ILE A 106 -5.50 7.16 -4.08
C ILE A 106 -4.87 8.43 -4.66
N GLN A 107 -5.31 9.61 -4.21
CA GLN A 107 -4.74 10.90 -4.62
C GLN A 107 -4.99 11.93 -3.52
N ILE A 108 -4.03 12.84 -3.33
CA ILE A 108 -4.12 13.93 -2.37
C ILE A 108 -3.72 15.22 -3.09
N THR A 109 -4.47 16.29 -2.88
CA THR A 109 -4.12 17.66 -3.27
C THR A 109 -4.10 18.55 -2.03
N GLU A 110 -3.95 19.87 -2.22
CA GLU A 110 -3.99 20.83 -1.12
C GLU A 110 -5.29 20.71 -0.31
N ASP A 111 -6.44 20.77 -0.99
CA ASP A 111 -7.76 20.81 -0.34
C ASP A 111 -8.58 19.52 -0.45
N LEU A 112 -8.15 18.54 -1.27
CA LEU A 112 -8.97 17.39 -1.64
C LEU A 112 -8.26 16.06 -1.39
N VAL A 113 -9.06 15.05 -1.09
CA VAL A 113 -8.65 13.64 -1.07
C VAL A 113 -9.51 12.86 -2.05
N ARG A 114 -8.88 12.15 -2.97
CA ARG A 114 -9.56 11.16 -3.80
C ARG A 114 -9.43 9.78 -3.17
N ILE A 115 -10.56 9.11 -3.04
CA ILE A 115 -10.65 7.80 -2.42
C ILE A 115 -11.17 6.78 -3.44
N ASP A 116 -10.74 5.54 -3.28
CA ASP A 116 -11.23 4.37 -4.00
C ASP A 116 -11.81 3.41 -2.97
N GLU A 117 -13.08 3.07 -3.15
CA GLU A 117 -13.84 2.33 -2.15
C GLU A 117 -14.75 1.32 -2.83
N ALA A 118 -15.30 0.41 -2.03
CA ALA A 118 -16.31 -0.52 -2.49
C ALA A 118 -17.45 -0.63 -1.47
N ASN A 119 -18.61 -1.08 -1.93
CA ASN A 119 -19.79 -1.28 -1.10
C ASN A 119 -20.34 0.02 -0.47
N PHE A 120 -20.08 1.18 -1.07
CA PHE A 120 -20.85 2.40 -0.78
C PHE A 120 -22.25 2.24 -1.36
N GLU A 121 -22.31 1.93 -2.65
CA GLU A 121 -23.42 1.22 -3.25
C GLU A 121 -23.17 -0.29 -3.14
N PRO A 122 -24.20 -1.10 -2.81
CA PRO A 122 -24.02 -2.54 -2.61
C PRO A 122 -23.24 -3.21 -3.74
N CYS A 123 -22.14 -3.87 -3.38
CA CYS A 123 -21.27 -4.63 -4.29
C CYS A 123 -20.68 -3.85 -5.48
N LYS A 124 -20.54 -2.53 -5.39
CA LYS A 124 -19.90 -1.72 -6.43
C LYS A 124 -18.61 -1.07 -5.94
N ARG A 125 -17.62 -0.99 -6.84
CA ARG A 125 -16.43 -0.13 -6.69
C ARG A 125 -16.73 1.26 -7.22
N GLN A 126 -16.28 2.28 -6.53
CA GLN A 126 -16.37 3.65 -6.99
C GLN A 126 -15.20 4.50 -6.49
N ARG A 127 -15.07 5.69 -7.08
CA ARG A 127 -14.11 6.70 -6.65
C ARG A 127 -14.83 7.98 -6.32
N ARG A 128 -14.55 8.56 -5.15
CA ARG A 128 -15.08 9.85 -4.72
C ARG A 128 -13.95 10.84 -4.48
N VAL A 129 -14.28 12.11 -4.56
CA VAL A 129 -13.41 13.22 -4.16
C VAL A 129 -14.10 13.88 -2.98
N LEU A 130 -13.38 14.03 -1.88
CA LEU A 130 -13.84 14.66 -0.65
C LEU A 130 -12.94 15.86 -0.35
N GLU A 131 -13.50 16.87 0.32
CA GLU A 131 -12.69 17.93 0.93
C GLU A 131 -11.88 17.34 2.09
N ARG A 132 -10.64 17.77 2.28
CA ARG A 132 -9.76 17.24 3.35
C ARG A 132 -10.34 17.45 4.75
N ASP A 133 -11.04 18.56 4.92
CA ASP A 133 -11.66 18.96 6.19
C ASP A 133 -13.15 18.57 6.26
N ASP A 134 -13.63 17.73 5.34
CA ASP A 134 -15.01 17.27 5.35
C ASP A 134 -15.31 16.51 6.65
N PRO A 135 -16.34 16.91 7.43
CA PRO A 135 -16.70 16.27 8.69
C PRO A 135 -17.12 14.80 8.56
N ILE A 136 -17.37 14.33 7.33
CA ILE A 136 -17.57 12.92 7.04
C ILE A 136 -16.30 12.09 7.26
N ILE A 137 -15.11 12.70 7.14
CA ILE A 137 -13.83 12.05 7.38
C ILE A 137 -13.58 12.04 8.89
N ILE A 138 -13.53 10.83 9.47
CA ILE A 138 -13.22 10.63 10.89
C ILE A 138 -11.70 10.63 11.09
N GLY A 139 -10.95 10.13 10.10
CA GLY A 139 -9.49 10.11 10.09
C GLY A 139 -8.94 8.94 9.30
N TYR A 140 -7.65 8.66 9.46
CA TYR A 140 -6.90 7.75 8.61
C TYR A 140 -6.18 6.66 9.42
N TYR A 141 -5.84 5.57 8.72
CA TYR A 141 -4.90 4.57 9.21
C TYR A 141 -3.78 4.30 8.20
N TRP A 142 -2.54 4.48 8.66
CA TRP A 142 -1.31 4.09 7.98
C TRP A 142 -0.14 3.96 8.97
N GLU A 143 0.88 3.20 8.59
CA GLU A 143 2.16 3.01 9.33
C GLU A 143 3.36 3.29 8.42
#